data_AF-A0A7W5EUP0-F1
#
_entry.id   AF-A0A7W5EUP0-F1
#
_cell.length_a   1.000
_cell.length_b   1.000
_cell.length_c   1.000
_cell.angle_alpha   90.00
_cell.angle_beta   90.00
_cell.angle_gamma   90.00
#
_symmetry.space_group_name_H-M   'P 1'
#
loop_
_entity.id
_entity.type
_entity.pdbx_description
1 polymer ?
#
loop_
_entity_poly.entity_id
_entity_poly.type
_entity_poly.pdbx_seq_one_letter_code
_entity_poly.pdbx_strand_id
1 'polypeptide(L)'
;MRRAWWVCLLVGLAGCQGVPSSLPVAEPPPDAACQWPVDADTPPTTLPRVVAALEDQDFLVRHTAVDLGLVSAERAKRTIYHNAVDPGPRLGGFVVGGSGGRVASGVVLGMGVGYASVDEEATEVERVSAVVGPERVQVTRDYRLFDWRGAMRESRTASDAAFCRRLRLAIRRQPAEAAP
;
A
#
# COMPACT_ATOMS: atom_id res chain seq x y z
N MET A 1 -13.47 50.42 -27.54
CA MET A 1 -12.55 49.31 -27.88
C MET A 1 -11.86 48.71 -26.65
N ARG A 2 -11.39 49.49 -25.67
CA ARG A 2 -10.70 48.97 -24.47
C ARG A 2 -11.55 48.12 -23.51
N ARG A 3 -12.88 48.28 -23.46
CA ARG A 3 -13.79 47.56 -22.54
C ARG A 3 -14.15 46.13 -22.97
N ALA A 4 -14.17 45.84 -24.28
CA ALA A 4 -14.49 44.50 -24.79
C ALA A 4 -13.38 43.47 -24.50
N TRP A 5 -12.13 43.95 -24.42
CA TRP A 5 -10.98 43.10 -24.12
C TRP A 5 -10.99 42.54 -22.69
N TRP A 6 -11.50 43.31 -21.71
CA TRP A 6 -11.61 42.85 -20.33
C TRP A 6 -12.67 41.76 -20.13
N VAL A 7 -13.75 41.76 -20.92
CA VAL A 7 -14.81 40.76 -20.84
C VAL A 7 -14.31 39.39 -21.34
N CYS A 8 -13.52 39.35 -22.41
CA CYS A 8 -12.94 38.09 -22.90
C CYS A 8 -11.90 37.50 -21.92
N LEU A 9 -11.17 38.35 -21.20
CA LEU A 9 -10.15 37.88 -20.24
C LEU A 9 -10.77 37.24 -18.98
N LEU A 10 -11.95 37.70 -18.56
CA LEU A 10 -12.66 37.17 -17.39
C LEU A 10 -13.36 35.82 -17.67
N VAL A 11 -13.79 35.56 -18.91
CA VAL A 11 -14.45 34.29 -19.29
C VAL A 11 -13.45 33.14 -19.42
N GLY A 12 -12.18 33.41 -19.75
CA GLY A 12 -11.13 32.38 -19.84
C GLY A 12 -10.69 31.80 -18.49
N LEU A 13 -10.91 32.51 -17.38
CA LEU A 13 -10.48 32.10 -16.03
C LEU A 13 -11.52 31.24 -15.30
N ALA A 14 -12.73 31.09 -15.83
CA ALA A 14 -13.82 30.34 -15.17
C ALA A 14 -13.82 28.83 -15.48
N GLY A 15 -12.84 28.32 -16.24
CA GLY A 15 -12.93 27.02 -16.91
C GLY A 15 -12.37 25.77 -16.23
N CYS A 16 -11.78 25.82 -15.02
CA CYS A 16 -11.03 24.65 -14.51
C CYS A 16 -11.32 24.20 -13.07
N GLN A 17 -12.45 24.58 -12.46
CA GLN A 17 -12.84 24.12 -11.11
C GLN A 17 -14.06 23.18 -11.18
N GLY A 18 -13.95 22.12 -11.97
CA GLY A 18 -14.89 21.00 -11.91
C GLY A 18 -14.51 20.10 -10.74
N VAL A 19 -15.18 20.25 -9.60
CA VAL A 19 -15.05 19.29 -8.50
C VAL A 19 -15.58 17.95 -9.01
N PRO A 20 -14.78 16.86 -8.98
CA PRO A 20 -15.24 15.56 -9.43
C PRO A 20 -16.47 15.14 -8.61
N SER A 21 -17.53 14.71 -9.30
CA SER A 21 -18.80 14.31 -8.69
C SER A 21 -18.72 13.02 -7.87
N SER A 22 -17.60 12.31 -7.96
CA SER A 22 -17.27 11.16 -7.13
C SER A 22 -15.79 11.17 -6.77
N LEU A 23 -15.48 10.70 -5.55
CA LEU A 23 -14.11 10.44 -5.15
C LEU A 23 -13.57 9.25 -5.98
N PRO A 24 -12.29 9.24 -6.36
CA PRO A 24 -11.67 8.08 -6.99
C PRO A 24 -11.78 6.88 -6.04
N VAL A 25 -12.52 5.86 -6.45
CA VAL A 25 -12.66 4.60 -5.74
C VAL A 25 -11.62 3.63 -6.29
N ALA A 26 -11.02 2.82 -5.43
CA ALA A 26 -10.14 1.74 -5.88
C ALA A 26 -10.97 0.75 -6.70
N GLU A 27 -10.52 0.46 -7.93
CA GLU A 27 -11.14 -0.53 -8.81
C GLU A 27 -10.26 -1.79 -8.80
N PRO A 28 -10.80 -2.98 -8.46
CA PRO A 28 -12.14 -3.24 -7.92
C PRO A 28 -12.35 -2.71 -6.49
N PRO A 29 -13.60 -2.40 -6.09
CA PRO A 29 -13.91 -1.96 -4.73
C PRO A 29 -13.50 -3.03 -3.71
N PRO A 30 -13.14 -2.63 -2.47
CA PRO A 30 -12.84 -3.57 -1.41
C PRO A 30 -14.01 -4.53 -1.15
N ASP A 31 -13.70 -5.80 -0.86
CA ASP A 31 -14.70 -6.79 -0.52
C ASP A 31 -15.41 -6.43 0.80
N ALA A 32 -16.70 -6.78 0.92
CA ALA A 32 -17.48 -6.51 2.13
C ALA A 32 -16.88 -7.20 3.38
N ALA A 33 -16.13 -8.29 3.23
CA ALA A 33 -15.43 -8.94 4.35
C ALA A 33 -14.27 -8.11 4.92
N CYS A 34 -13.81 -7.06 4.21
CA CYS A 34 -12.78 -6.13 4.66
C CYS A 34 -13.31 -5.03 5.59
N GLN A 35 -14.60 -5.08 5.91
CA GLN A 35 -15.21 -4.21 6.91
C GLN A 35 -16.09 -5.03 7.86
N TRP A 36 -16.02 -4.74 9.15
CA TRP A 36 -16.85 -5.40 10.16
C TRP A 36 -17.07 -4.50 11.38
N PRO A 37 -18.14 -4.70 12.17
CA PRO A 37 -18.32 -3.97 13.42
C PRO A 37 -17.21 -4.30 14.43
N VAL A 38 -16.76 -3.31 15.19
CA VAL A 38 -15.67 -3.47 16.19
C VAL A 38 -15.99 -4.55 17.23
N ASP A 39 -17.25 -4.58 17.66
CA ASP A 39 -17.77 -5.52 18.67
C ASP A 39 -18.30 -6.83 18.08
N ALA A 40 -18.12 -7.07 16.79
CA ALA A 40 -18.59 -8.30 16.16
C ALA A 40 -17.79 -9.54 16.58
N ASP A 41 -16.68 -9.37 17.28
CA ASP A 41 -15.80 -10.42 17.78
C ASP A 41 -15.62 -10.30 19.29
N THR A 42 -15.42 -11.44 19.95
CA THR A 42 -15.10 -11.49 21.39
C THR A 42 -13.68 -12.03 21.56
N PRO A 43 -12.77 -11.26 22.19
CA PRO A 43 -12.91 -9.86 22.61
C PRO A 43 -12.96 -8.88 21.40
N PRO A 44 -13.42 -7.63 21.60
CA PRO A 44 -13.58 -6.65 20.53
C PRO A 44 -12.26 -6.34 19.83
N THR A 45 -12.35 -5.89 18.58
CA THR A 45 -11.15 -5.54 17.81
C THR A 45 -10.54 -4.23 18.32
N THR A 46 -9.30 -4.27 18.79
CA THR A 46 -8.54 -3.08 19.22
C THR A 46 -7.33 -2.85 18.32
N LEU A 47 -6.84 -1.60 18.26
CA LEU A 47 -5.66 -1.26 17.46
C LEU A 47 -4.42 -2.10 17.83
N PRO A 48 -4.09 -2.34 19.13
CA PRO A 48 -2.98 -3.21 19.50
C PRO A 48 -3.13 -4.66 18.99
N ARG A 49 -4.35 -5.21 18.99
CA ARG A 49 -4.61 -6.56 18.45
C ARG A 49 -4.43 -6.61 16.94
N VAL A 50 -4.78 -5.54 16.22
CA VAL A 50 -4.53 -5.44 14.78
C VAL A 50 -3.04 -5.38 14.49
N VAL A 51 -2.29 -4.56 15.25
CA VAL A 51 -0.82 -4.47 15.14
C VAL A 51 -0.18 -5.85 15.36
N ALA A 52 -0.49 -6.51 16.48
CA ALA A 52 0.06 -7.82 16.80
C ALA A 52 -0.28 -8.87 15.72
N ALA A 53 -1.51 -8.88 15.21
CA ALA A 53 -1.91 -9.80 14.15
C ALA A 53 -1.23 -9.55 12.80
N LEU A 54 -0.82 -8.31 12.52
CA LEU A 54 -0.04 -7.96 11.33
C LEU A 54 1.42 -8.40 11.49
N GLU A 55 2.03 -8.15 12.64
CA GLU A 55 3.40 -8.55 12.95
C GLU A 55 3.57 -10.09 12.95
N ASP A 56 2.61 -10.82 13.53
CA ASP A 56 2.55 -12.30 13.47
C ASP A 56 2.44 -12.87 12.05
N GLN A 57 2.08 -12.04 11.07
CA GLN A 57 1.99 -12.38 9.65
C GLN A 57 3.17 -11.82 8.84
N ASP A 58 4.28 -11.47 9.50
CA ASP A 58 5.50 -10.91 8.90
C ASP A 58 5.30 -9.55 8.21
N PHE A 59 4.28 -8.78 8.61
CA PHE A 59 4.19 -7.38 8.21
C PHE A 59 5.00 -6.49 9.14
N LEU A 60 5.73 -5.56 8.54
CA LEU A 60 6.45 -4.51 9.25
C LEU A 60 5.54 -3.29 9.38
N VAL A 61 5.20 -2.91 10.61
CA VAL A 61 4.43 -1.68 10.87
C VAL A 61 5.26 -0.47 10.45
N ARG A 62 4.72 0.32 9.51
CA ARG A 62 5.37 1.51 8.96
C ARG A 62 4.87 2.80 9.57
N HIS A 63 3.58 2.84 9.89
CA HIS A 63 2.96 4.03 10.44
C HIS A 63 1.77 3.65 11.32
N THR A 64 1.61 4.33 12.44
CA THR A 64 0.47 4.19 13.35
C THR A 64 0.01 5.58 13.73
N ALA A 65 -1.28 5.85 13.57
CA ALA A 65 -1.93 7.09 14.02
C ALA A 65 -3.06 6.70 14.97
N VAL A 66 -2.74 6.72 16.27
CA VAL A 66 -3.61 6.20 17.34
C VAL A 66 -4.90 7.02 17.45
N ASP A 67 -4.81 8.33 17.23
CA ASP A 67 -5.93 9.28 17.19
C ASP A 67 -6.96 8.95 16.10
N LEU A 68 -6.51 8.35 15.00
CA LEU A 68 -7.36 7.90 13.89
C LEU A 68 -7.71 6.41 13.97
N GLY A 69 -7.17 5.69 14.96
CA GLY A 69 -7.24 4.22 15.01
C GLY A 69 -6.58 3.54 13.80
N LEU A 70 -5.60 4.19 13.16
CA LEU A 70 -4.99 3.73 11.92
C LEU A 70 -3.66 3.02 12.18
N VAL A 71 -3.47 1.88 11.52
CA VAL A 71 -2.16 1.23 11.34
C VAL A 71 -1.93 0.95 9.86
N SER A 72 -0.71 1.24 9.39
CA SER A 72 -0.22 0.87 8.08
C SER A 72 1.01 -0.01 8.22
N ALA A 73 0.99 -1.16 7.57
CA ALA A 73 2.06 -2.14 7.62
C ALA A 73 2.39 -2.67 6.23
N GLU A 74 3.63 -3.12 6.04
CA GLU A 74 4.14 -3.54 4.74
C GLU A 74 4.95 -4.82 4.83
N ARG A 75 4.87 -5.64 3.78
CA ARG A 75 5.69 -6.82 3.59
C ARG A 75 6.27 -6.80 2.18
N ALA A 76 7.59 -6.92 2.08
CA ALA A 76 8.29 -6.98 0.80
C ALA A 76 8.71 -8.42 0.51
N LYS A 77 8.48 -8.89 -0.72
CA LYS A 77 8.88 -10.21 -1.19
C LYS A 77 9.58 -10.09 -2.53
N ARG A 78 10.71 -10.78 -2.69
CA ARG A 78 11.37 -10.91 -4.00
C ARG A 78 10.55 -11.83 -4.90
N THR A 79 10.41 -11.43 -6.16
CA THR A 79 9.70 -12.15 -7.20
C THR A 79 10.41 -11.95 -8.54
N ILE A 80 9.90 -12.57 -9.59
CA ILE A 80 10.43 -12.46 -10.95
C ILE A 80 9.39 -11.75 -11.82
N TYR A 81 9.83 -10.79 -12.63
CA TYR A 81 8.98 -10.07 -13.58
C TYR A 81 9.42 -10.35 -15.03
N HIS A 82 8.72 -11.26 -15.70
CA HIS A 82 9.08 -11.78 -17.03
C HIS A 82 8.80 -10.84 -18.22
N ASN A 83 8.44 -9.58 -17.97
CA ASN A 83 8.12 -8.58 -19.02
C ASN A 83 9.03 -7.35 -18.94
N ALA A 84 10.25 -7.50 -18.42
CA ALA A 84 11.30 -6.50 -18.59
C ALA A 84 11.75 -6.46 -20.06
N VAL A 85 10.89 -5.94 -20.95
CA VAL A 85 11.27 -5.67 -22.34
C VAL A 85 12.17 -4.45 -22.31
N ASP A 86 13.48 -4.68 -22.32
CA ASP A 86 14.45 -3.62 -22.53
C ASP A 86 15.19 -3.84 -23.86
N PRO A 87 15.05 -2.93 -24.85
CA PRO A 87 15.90 -2.91 -26.04
C PRO A 87 17.28 -2.25 -25.80
N GLY A 88 17.66 -1.94 -24.56
CA GLY A 88 18.95 -1.34 -24.21
C GLY A 88 20.17 -2.28 -24.41
N PRO A 89 21.33 -1.75 -24.84
CA PRO A 89 22.50 -2.57 -25.13
C PRO A 89 23.05 -3.22 -23.86
N ARG A 90 23.11 -4.56 -23.87
CA ARG A 90 23.71 -5.39 -22.83
C ARG A 90 25.22 -5.20 -22.80
N LEU A 91 25.68 -4.20 -22.07
CA LEU A 91 27.08 -4.07 -21.67
C LEU A 91 27.15 -4.20 -20.15
N GLY A 92 27.75 -5.31 -19.71
CA GLY A 92 27.89 -5.66 -18.30
C GLY A 92 28.47 -4.51 -17.49
N GLY A 93 27.76 -4.14 -16.43
CA GLY A 93 28.11 -3.02 -15.58
C GLY A 93 27.88 -3.35 -14.12
N PHE A 94 28.97 -3.42 -13.37
CA PHE A 94 29.01 -3.37 -11.91
C PHE A 94 28.22 -2.14 -11.42
N VAL A 95 27.17 -2.33 -10.60
CA VAL A 95 26.49 -1.20 -9.95
C VAL A 95 27.11 -1.00 -8.56
N VAL A 96 28.06 -0.06 -8.50
CA VAL A 96 28.52 0.58 -7.27
C VAL A 96 27.55 1.73 -6.96
N GLY A 97 27.13 1.81 -5.69
CA GLY A 97 26.04 2.68 -5.24
C GLY A 97 26.25 4.20 -5.41
N GLY A 98 25.13 4.92 -5.38
CA GLY A 98 25.03 6.39 -5.25
C GLY A 98 23.55 6.80 -5.23
N SER A 99 23.01 7.19 -4.07
CA SER A 99 22.83 8.57 -3.60
C SER A 99 21.73 9.37 -4.33
N GLY A 100 20.54 9.49 -3.70
CA GLY A 100 19.56 10.50 -4.07
C GLY A 100 18.11 10.14 -3.71
N GLY A 101 17.61 10.66 -2.59
CA GLY A 101 16.18 10.69 -2.28
C GLY A 101 15.74 9.67 -1.25
N ARG A 102 15.62 10.12 0.00
CA ARG A 102 14.88 9.55 1.15
C ARG A 102 14.09 8.26 0.82
N VAL A 103 14.76 7.11 0.94
CA VAL A 103 14.09 5.81 1.03
C VAL A 103 13.80 5.53 2.50
N ALA A 104 12.50 5.39 2.79
CA ALA A 104 12.03 4.97 4.10
C ALA A 104 12.67 3.62 4.47
N SER A 105 13.07 3.52 5.72
CA SER A 105 13.92 2.48 6.30
C SER A 105 13.47 1.04 6.01
N GLY A 106 14.44 0.22 5.60
CA GLY A 106 14.49 -1.21 5.95
C GLY A 106 14.03 -2.19 4.87
N VAL A 107 14.94 -2.52 3.94
CA VAL A 107 15.07 -3.86 3.35
C VAL A 107 16.56 -4.20 3.30
N VAL A 108 16.94 -5.25 4.03
CA VAL A 108 18.29 -5.84 3.99
C VAL A 108 18.44 -6.56 2.64
N LEU A 109 19.37 -6.08 1.82
CA LEU A 109 19.78 -6.76 0.59
C LEU A 109 20.65 -7.97 0.95
N GLY A 110 20.00 -9.08 1.29
CA GLY A 110 20.65 -10.38 1.41
C GLY A 110 21.05 -10.91 0.03
N MET A 111 22.34 -11.21 -0.12
CA MET A 111 22.96 -11.77 -1.32
C MET A 111 22.62 -13.27 -1.38
N GLY A 112 21.69 -13.65 -2.27
CA GLY A 112 21.29 -15.04 -2.49
C GLY A 112 21.64 -15.46 -3.91
N VAL A 113 22.57 -16.40 -4.04
CA VAL A 113 23.05 -17.00 -5.29
C VAL A 113 21.92 -17.80 -5.98
N GLY A 114 21.29 -17.20 -6.98
CA GLY A 114 20.32 -17.85 -7.85
C GLY A 114 20.44 -17.27 -9.26
N TYR A 115 20.61 -18.14 -10.26
CA TYR A 115 20.92 -17.84 -11.65
C TYR A 115 19.75 -17.19 -12.44
N ALA A 116 19.02 -16.25 -11.83
CA ALA A 116 18.11 -15.38 -12.56
C ALA A 116 18.92 -14.19 -13.10
N SER A 117 18.71 -13.84 -14.37
CA SER A 117 19.20 -12.61 -14.96
C SER A 117 18.84 -11.45 -14.02
N VAL A 118 19.81 -10.63 -13.61
CA VAL A 118 19.56 -9.47 -12.71
C VAL A 118 18.43 -8.58 -13.25
N ASP A 119 18.25 -8.60 -14.57
CA ASP A 119 17.23 -7.85 -15.30
C ASP A 119 15.78 -8.34 -15.08
N GLU A 120 15.58 -9.52 -14.49
CA GLU A 120 14.26 -10.11 -14.25
C GLU A 120 13.87 -10.09 -12.76
N GLU A 121 14.76 -9.67 -11.87
CA GLU A 121 14.47 -9.55 -10.45
C GLU A 121 13.47 -8.42 -10.21
N ALA A 122 12.48 -8.67 -9.37
CA ALA A 122 11.48 -7.70 -8.96
C ALA A 122 11.19 -7.83 -7.47
N THR A 123 10.71 -6.74 -6.87
CA THR A 123 10.24 -6.72 -5.49
C THR A 123 8.75 -6.41 -5.49
N GLU A 124 7.95 -7.34 -4.98
CA GLU A 124 6.54 -7.12 -4.70
C GLU A 124 6.40 -6.58 -3.27
N VAL A 125 5.84 -5.39 -3.14
CA VAL A 125 5.53 -4.76 -1.85
C VAL A 125 4.03 -4.87 -1.64
N GLU A 126 3.67 -5.58 -0.58
CA GLU A 126 2.30 -5.71 -0.08
C GLU A 126 2.10 -4.71 1.05
N ARG A 127 1.16 -3.79 0.90
CA ARG A 127 0.80 -2.82 1.93
C ARG A 127 -0.61 -3.10 2.42
N VAL A 128 -0.78 -3.05 3.74
CA VAL A 128 -2.06 -3.19 4.41
C VAL A 128 -2.28 -1.96 5.27
N SER A 129 -3.46 -1.37 5.19
CA SER A 129 -3.89 -0.31 6.10
C SER A 129 -5.17 -0.74 6.78
N ALA A 130 -5.21 -0.64 8.10
CA ALA A 130 -6.38 -0.97 8.90
C ALA A 130 -6.76 0.21 9.77
N VAL A 131 -8.03 0.57 9.76
CA VAL A 131 -8.64 1.62 10.57
C VAL A 131 -9.61 0.97 11.54
N VAL A 132 -9.34 1.10 12.83
CA VAL A 132 -10.24 0.72 13.92
C VAL A 132 -10.99 1.98 14.36
N GLY A 133 -12.14 2.23 13.72
CA GLY A 133 -13.01 3.33 14.09
C GLY A 133 -13.85 3.02 15.34
N PRO A 134 -14.76 3.92 15.75
CA PRO A 134 -15.60 3.71 16.93
C PRO A 134 -16.62 2.57 16.76
N GLU A 135 -17.17 2.38 15.55
CA GLU A 135 -18.20 1.37 15.29
C GLU A 135 -17.72 0.23 14.39
N ARG A 136 -16.74 0.50 13.53
CA ARG A 136 -16.33 -0.41 12.45
C ARG A 136 -14.83 -0.42 12.25
N VAL A 137 -14.34 -1.60 11.89
CA VAL A 137 -13.01 -1.82 11.37
C VAL A 137 -13.08 -1.80 9.85
N GLN A 138 -12.14 -1.15 9.20
CA GLN A 138 -11.98 -1.15 7.74
C GLN A 138 -10.54 -1.50 7.38
N VAL A 139 -10.36 -2.38 6.40
CA VAL A 139 -9.06 -2.82 5.94
C VAL A 139 -8.93 -2.61 4.44
N THR A 140 -7.80 -2.06 4.02
CA THR A 140 -7.40 -1.98 2.62
C THR A 140 -6.05 -2.65 2.44
N ARG A 141 -5.85 -3.18 1.24
CA ARG A 141 -4.63 -3.88 0.84
C ARG A 141 -4.29 -3.58 -0.61
N ASP A 142 -3.03 -3.23 -0.84
CA ASP A 142 -2.47 -2.99 -2.17
C ASP A 142 -1.16 -3.74 -2.40
N TYR A 143 -0.94 -4.13 -3.66
CA TYR A 143 0.30 -4.69 -4.14
C TYR A 143 0.95 -3.73 -5.11
N ARG A 144 2.27 -3.55 -4.97
CA ARG A 144 3.09 -2.78 -5.90
C ARG A 144 4.27 -3.63 -6.31
N LEU A 145 4.48 -3.74 -7.62
CA LEU A 145 5.63 -4.45 -8.18
C LEU A 145 6.67 -3.43 -8.64
N PHE A 146 7.89 -3.54 -8.12
CA PHE A 146 9.03 -2.76 -8.55
C PHE A 146 10.03 -3.67 -9.27
N ASP A 147 10.57 -3.24 -10.39
CA ASP A 147 11.66 -3.97 -11.07
C ASP A 147 13.00 -3.79 -10.35
N TRP A 148 14.05 -4.42 -10.86
CA TRP A 148 15.42 -4.32 -10.37
C TRP A 148 16.00 -2.90 -10.36
N ARG A 149 15.43 -1.97 -11.16
CA ARG A 149 15.81 -0.55 -11.19
C ARG A 149 15.04 0.29 -10.16
N GLY A 150 14.11 -0.32 -9.44
CA GLY A 150 13.22 0.36 -8.51
C GLY A 150 12.06 1.11 -9.19
N ALA A 151 11.83 0.88 -10.48
CA ALA A 151 10.70 1.47 -11.19
C ALA A 151 9.43 0.65 -10.92
N MET A 152 8.33 1.34 -10.57
CA MET A 152 7.03 0.71 -10.38
C MET A 152 6.48 0.23 -11.73
N ARG A 153 6.18 -1.07 -11.81
CA ARG A 153 5.63 -1.74 -13.00
C ARG A 153 4.15 -2.01 -12.88
N GLU A 154 3.69 -2.32 -11.68
CA GLU A 154 2.31 -2.66 -11.40
C GLU A 154 1.88 -2.08 -10.06
N SER A 155 0.62 -1.66 -9.99
CA SER A 155 -0.07 -1.32 -8.76
C SER A 155 -1.50 -1.85 -8.85
N ARG A 156 -1.90 -2.71 -7.92
CA ARG A 156 -3.24 -3.28 -7.89
C ARG A 156 -3.78 -3.31 -6.46
N THR A 157 -5.09 -3.13 -6.32
CA THR A 157 -5.79 -3.44 -5.07
C THR A 157 -5.91 -4.96 -4.91
N ALA A 158 -5.78 -5.43 -3.68
CA ALA A 158 -5.96 -6.84 -3.32
C ALA A 158 -6.70 -6.96 -1.98
N SER A 159 -7.70 -6.10 -1.80
CA SER A 159 -8.62 -6.11 -0.66
C SER A 159 -9.71 -7.18 -0.86
N ASP A 160 -9.28 -8.45 -0.94
CA ASP A 160 -10.15 -9.60 -1.22
C ASP A 160 -10.69 -10.28 0.05
N ALA A 161 -11.81 -10.99 -0.10
CA ALA A 161 -12.51 -11.62 1.00
C ALA A 161 -11.65 -12.67 1.75
N ALA A 162 -10.78 -13.39 1.04
CA ALA A 162 -9.97 -14.44 1.64
C ALA A 162 -8.88 -13.85 2.55
N PHE A 163 -8.22 -12.79 2.10
CA PHE A 163 -7.29 -12.02 2.92
C PHE A 163 -7.98 -11.46 4.17
N CYS A 164 -9.08 -10.72 4.00
CA CYS A 164 -9.73 -10.02 5.11
C CYS A 164 -10.31 -10.98 6.16
N ARG A 165 -10.86 -12.12 5.76
CA ARG A 165 -11.28 -13.17 6.72
C ARG A 165 -10.11 -13.78 7.48
N ARG A 166 -8.97 -14.05 6.81
CA ARG A 166 -7.77 -14.57 7.47
C ARG A 166 -7.19 -13.58 8.46
N LEU A 167 -7.10 -12.30 8.09
CA LEU A 167 -6.63 -11.24 8.98
C LEU A 167 -7.53 -11.08 10.20
N ARG A 168 -8.86 -11.02 10.00
CA ARG A 168 -9.82 -10.97 11.11
C ARG A 168 -9.68 -12.18 12.04
N LEU A 169 -9.47 -13.37 11.50
CA LEU A 169 -9.22 -14.57 12.29
C LEU A 169 -7.90 -14.49 13.07
N ALA A 170 -6.84 -13.93 12.49
CA ALA A 170 -5.58 -13.68 13.20
C ALA A 170 -5.77 -12.68 14.34
N ILE A 171 -6.52 -11.60 14.12
CA ILE A 171 -6.89 -10.62 15.15
C ILE A 171 -7.65 -11.28 16.31
N ARG A 172 -8.59 -12.19 16.02
CA ARG A 172 -9.35 -12.92 17.05
C ARG A 172 -8.46 -13.80 17.93
N ARG A 173 -7.39 -14.37 17.39
CA ARG A 173 -6.45 -15.23 18.13
C ARG A 173 -5.54 -14.44 19.06
N GLN A 174 -5.40 -13.13 18.87
CA GLN A 174 -4.61 -12.30 19.76
C GLN A 174 -5.20 -12.34 21.18
N PRO A 175 -4.38 -12.34 22.23
CA PRO A 175 -4.85 -12.29 23.60
C PRO A 175 -5.67 -11.01 23.85
N ALA A 176 -6.66 -11.10 24.73
CA ALA A 176 -7.27 -9.89 25.27
C ALA A 176 -6.17 -9.10 25.99
N GLU A 177 -6.12 -7.80 25.75
CA GLU A 177 -5.17 -6.93 26.43
C GLU A 177 -5.43 -7.07 27.94
N ALA A 178 -4.39 -7.39 28.71
CA ALA A 178 -4.51 -7.41 30.15
C ALA A 178 -4.74 -5.97 30.60
N ALA A 179 -5.88 -5.70 31.23
CA ALA A 179 -6.11 -4.41 31.85
C ALA A 179 -4.97 -4.12 32.85
N PRO A 180 -4.33 -2.94 32.79
CA PRO A 180 -3.34 -2.55 33.79
C PRO A 180 -3.95 -2.44 35.19
#